data_AF-A0A7S0JY23-F1
#
_entry.id   AF-A0A7S0JY23-F1
#
_cell.length_a   1.000
_cell.length_b   1.000
_cell.length_c   1.000
_cell.angle_alpha   90.00
_cell.angle_beta   90.00
_cell.angle_gamma   90.00
#
_symmetry.space_group_name_H-M   'P 1'
#
loop_
_entity.id
_entity.type
_entity.pdbx_description
1 polymer ?
#
loop_
_entity_poly.entity_id
_entity_poly.type
_entity_poly.pdbx_seq_one_letter_code
_entity_poly.pdbx_strand_id
1 'polypeptide(L)'
;VIESVECAFYRSLGCAPLTFLDSVWLVVITGLTIGFGDVTASTVGGRAVTVVGGLLGTLLTAVTIALTTEYLQLSRSESKVVTFLAKHRQRQRLQVAAADLLQAAWRWRVAARVAAAASGRRDQRADANAADG
;
A
#
# COMPACT_ATOMS: atom_id res chain seq x y z
N VAL A 1 17.94 -15.41 -35.92
CA VAL A 1 18.54 -16.65 -36.45
C VAL A 1 17.46 -17.64 -36.89
N ILE A 2 16.56 -18.08 -36.01
CA ILE A 2 15.45 -18.99 -36.39
C ILE A 2 14.44 -18.29 -37.34
N GLU A 3 14.01 -17.06 -37.02
CA GLU A 3 13.15 -16.27 -37.93
C GLU A 3 13.83 -15.90 -39.27
N SER A 4 15.17 -15.77 -39.25
CA SER A 4 15.96 -15.41 -40.43
C SER A 4 16.00 -16.55 -41.47
N VAL A 5 15.86 -17.81 -41.02
CA VAL A 5 15.89 -19.01 -41.88
C VAL A 5 14.49 -19.31 -42.44
N GLU A 6 13.41 -19.07 -41.69
CA GLU A 6 12.05 -19.28 -42.20
C GLU A 6 11.57 -18.17 -43.15
N CYS A 7 11.94 -16.91 -42.89
CA CYS A 7 11.56 -15.79 -43.76
C CYS A 7 12.23 -15.90 -45.15
N ALA A 8 13.42 -16.50 -45.23
CA ALA A 8 14.08 -16.81 -46.50
C ALA A 8 13.35 -17.88 -47.34
N PHE A 9 12.60 -18.80 -46.70
CA PHE A 9 11.86 -19.88 -47.37
C PHE A 9 10.45 -19.44 -47.86
N TYR A 10 9.84 -18.43 -47.22
CA TYR A 10 8.50 -17.90 -47.57
C TYR A 10 8.48 -16.71 -48.56
N ARG A 11 9.57 -16.51 -49.32
CA ARG A 11 9.74 -15.40 -50.30
C ARG A 11 8.64 -15.33 -51.38
N SER A 12 7.76 -16.33 -51.48
CA SER A 12 6.61 -16.35 -52.40
C SER A 12 5.38 -15.55 -51.93
N LEU A 13 5.29 -15.09 -50.67
CA LEU A 13 4.05 -14.50 -50.10
C LEU A 13 4.09 -12.99 -49.78
N GLY A 14 5.13 -12.24 -50.19
CA GLY A 14 5.12 -10.76 -50.06
C GLY A 14 5.22 -10.21 -48.63
N CYS A 15 5.90 -10.91 -47.72
CA CYS A 15 6.13 -10.39 -46.36
C CYS A 15 7.24 -9.32 -46.35
N ALA A 16 6.96 -8.20 -45.66
CA ALA A 16 7.99 -7.20 -45.34
C ALA A 16 8.97 -7.79 -44.31
N PRO A 17 10.29 -7.55 -44.45
CA PRO A 17 11.26 -8.03 -43.48
C PRO A 17 11.08 -7.28 -42.15
N LEU A 18 10.70 -7.99 -41.09
CA LEU A 18 10.74 -7.45 -39.73
C LEU A 18 12.20 -7.18 -39.35
N THR A 19 12.48 -6.00 -38.81
CA THR A 19 13.82 -5.72 -38.29
C THR A 19 14.03 -6.48 -36.98
N PHE A 20 15.29 -6.71 -36.60
CA PHE A 20 15.60 -7.37 -35.33
C PHE A 20 14.93 -6.66 -34.13
N LEU A 21 14.86 -5.33 -34.18
CA LEU A 21 14.26 -4.51 -33.14
C LEU A 21 12.75 -4.74 -33.04
N ASP A 22 12.07 -4.91 -34.17
CA ASP A 22 10.63 -5.20 -34.23
C ASP A 22 10.30 -6.58 -33.66
N SER A 23 11.13 -7.60 -33.93
CA SER A 23 10.96 -8.94 -33.34
C SER A 23 11.16 -8.93 -31.83
N VAL A 24 12.18 -8.21 -31.32
CA VAL A 24 12.40 -8.05 -29.87
C VAL A 24 11.24 -7.29 -29.24
N TRP A 25 10.79 -6.21 -29.88
CA TRP A 25 9.63 -5.43 -29.44
C TRP A 25 8.38 -6.31 -29.32
N LEU A 26 8.09 -7.10 -30.36
CA LEU A 26 6.96 -8.03 -30.37
C LEU A 26 7.00 -9.03 -29.22
N VAL A 27 8.17 -9.60 -28.92
CA VAL A 27 8.34 -10.54 -27.80
C VAL A 27 8.15 -9.83 -26.45
N VAL A 28 8.68 -8.61 -26.30
CA VAL A 28 8.54 -7.82 -25.07
C VAL A 28 7.07 -7.45 -24.80
N ILE A 29 6.34 -6.91 -25.78
CA ILE A 29 4.93 -6.53 -25.61
C ILE A 29 4.01 -7.73 -25.36
N THR A 30 4.38 -8.90 -25.90
CA THR A 30 3.66 -10.16 -25.68
C THR A 30 3.95 -10.72 -24.29
N GLY A 31 5.21 -10.69 -23.84
CA GLY A 31 5.60 -11.09 -22.49
C GLY A 31 5.00 -10.18 -21.41
N LEU A 32 4.81 -8.90 -21.71
CA LEU A 32 4.10 -7.95 -20.84
C LEU A 32 2.57 -8.04 -20.95
N THR A 33 2.04 -8.91 -21.81
CA THR A 33 0.60 -9.09 -22.07
C THR A 33 -0.14 -7.81 -22.51
N ILE A 34 0.57 -6.83 -23.10
CA ILE A 34 -0.05 -5.60 -23.62
C ILE A 34 -0.67 -5.86 -25.00
N GLY A 35 0.13 -6.39 -25.93
CA GLY A 35 -0.32 -6.77 -27.28
C GLY A 35 -0.93 -5.62 -28.11
N PHE A 36 -0.18 -4.55 -28.37
CA PHE A 36 -0.66 -3.42 -29.19
C PHE A 36 -1.11 -3.80 -30.60
N GLY A 37 -0.48 -4.83 -31.20
CA GLY A 37 -0.81 -5.34 -32.53
C GLY A 37 -0.28 -4.49 -33.70
N ASP A 38 0.62 -3.55 -33.42
CA ASP A 38 1.36 -2.73 -34.39
C ASP A 38 2.30 -3.56 -35.27
N VAL A 39 2.90 -4.59 -34.67
CA VAL A 39 3.78 -5.55 -35.33
C VAL A 39 3.21 -6.94 -35.09
N THR A 40 3.06 -7.75 -36.13
CA THR A 40 2.53 -9.12 -36.02
C THR A 40 3.33 -10.12 -36.84
N ALA A 41 3.53 -11.32 -36.29
CA ALA A 41 4.14 -12.42 -37.03
C ALA A 41 3.14 -12.98 -38.05
N SER A 42 3.41 -12.78 -39.33
CA SER A 42 2.60 -13.32 -40.44
C SER A 42 2.88 -14.81 -40.68
N THR A 43 4.05 -15.31 -40.32
CA THR A 43 4.47 -16.70 -40.51
C THR A 43 3.99 -17.62 -39.40
N VAL A 44 3.70 -18.89 -39.72
CA VAL A 44 3.24 -19.89 -38.75
C VAL A 44 4.30 -20.16 -37.67
N GLY A 45 5.58 -20.24 -38.06
CA GLY A 45 6.70 -20.41 -37.12
C GLY A 45 6.92 -19.20 -36.22
N GLY A 46 6.83 -17.98 -36.75
CA GLY A 46 6.90 -16.75 -35.96
C GLY A 46 5.78 -16.66 -34.92
N ARG A 47 4.56 -17.07 -35.26
CA ARG A 47 3.43 -17.16 -34.31
C ARG A 47 3.67 -18.18 -33.19
N ALA A 48 4.27 -19.32 -33.49
CA ALA A 48 4.60 -20.30 -32.46
C ALA A 48 5.65 -19.75 -31.48
N VAL A 49 6.66 -19.05 -32.00
CA VAL A 49 7.73 -18.44 -31.19
C VAL A 49 7.20 -17.31 -30.32
N THR A 50 6.30 -16.46 -30.81
CA THR A 50 5.72 -15.38 -30.01
C THR A 50 4.85 -15.92 -28.87
N VAL A 51 4.08 -16.98 -29.12
CA VAL A 51 3.27 -17.65 -28.08
C VAL A 51 4.17 -18.29 -27.02
N VAL A 52 5.18 -19.07 -27.43
CA VAL A 52 6.10 -19.73 -26.49
C VAL A 52 6.94 -18.71 -25.72
N GLY A 53 7.46 -17.69 -26.40
CA GLY A 53 8.21 -16.60 -25.77
C GLY A 53 7.37 -15.78 -24.79
N GLY A 54 6.11 -15.52 -25.13
CA GLY A 54 5.14 -14.89 -24.24
C GLY A 54 4.90 -15.71 -22.98
N LEU A 55 4.64 -17.02 -23.11
CA LEU A 55 4.42 -17.91 -21.96
C LEU A 55 5.64 -17.99 -21.04
N LEU A 56 6.86 -18.03 -21.59
CA LEU A 56 8.09 -18.01 -20.79
C LEU A 56 8.27 -16.66 -20.07
N GLY A 57 7.96 -15.55 -20.75
CA GLY A 57 8.02 -14.20 -20.18
C GLY A 57 7.02 -13.99 -19.03
N THR A 58 5.79 -14.47 -19.19
CA THR A 58 4.77 -14.40 -18.12
C THR A 58 5.14 -15.30 -16.95
N LEU A 59 5.68 -16.50 -17.20
CA LEU A 59 6.16 -17.40 -16.14
C LEU A 59 7.29 -16.77 -15.32
N LEU A 60 8.27 -16.14 -15.97
CA LEU A 60 9.36 -15.44 -15.30
C LEU A 60 8.86 -14.27 -14.45
N THR A 61 7.89 -13.51 -14.98
CA THR A 61 7.26 -12.40 -14.24
C THR A 61 6.51 -12.91 -13.02
N ALA A 62 5.77 -14.02 -13.15
CA ALA A 62 5.09 -14.67 -12.03
C ALA A 62 6.06 -15.13 -10.94
N VAL A 63 7.19 -15.75 -11.32
CA VAL A 63 8.25 -16.12 -10.38
C VAL A 63 8.82 -14.88 -9.69
N THR A 64 9.05 -13.80 -10.42
CA THR A 64 9.57 -12.53 -9.86
C THR A 64 8.61 -11.93 -8.83
N ILE A 65 7.31 -11.94 -9.11
CA ILE A 65 6.27 -11.49 -8.17
C ILE A 65 6.22 -12.40 -6.95
N ALA A 66 6.31 -13.73 -7.14
CA ALA A 66 6.32 -14.70 -6.05
C ALA A 66 7.52 -14.48 -5.11
N LEU A 67 8.72 -14.33 -5.68
CA LEU A 67 9.93 -14.02 -4.92
C LEU A 67 9.79 -12.68 -4.20
N THR A 68 9.33 -11.64 -4.88
CA THR A 68 9.11 -10.31 -4.27
C THR A 68 8.12 -10.40 -3.11
N THR A 69 7.02 -11.14 -3.29
CA THR A 69 6.02 -11.39 -2.24
C THR A 69 6.64 -12.15 -1.09
N GLU A 70 7.47 -13.16 -1.36
CA GLU A 70 8.19 -13.90 -0.34
C GLU A 70 9.15 -12.98 0.40
N TYR A 71 9.99 -12.17 -0.26
CA TYR A 71 10.85 -11.19 0.40
C TYR A 71 10.06 -10.20 1.27
N LEU A 72 8.90 -9.72 0.81
CA LEU A 72 8.01 -8.83 1.57
C LEU A 72 7.30 -9.54 2.74
N GLN A 73 6.97 -10.83 2.60
CA GLN A 73 6.32 -11.65 3.63
C GLN A 73 7.32 -12.28 4.62
N LEU A 74 8.60 -12.46 4.23
CA LEU A 74 9.61 -13.19 4.98
C LEU A 74 10.23 -12.38 6.11
N SER A 75 9.92 -11.08 6.24
CA SER A 75 10.29 -10.37 7.45
C SER A 75 9.33 -10.74 8.60
N ARG A 76 9.36 -12.01 9.01
CA ARG A 76 8.70 -12.55 10.22
C ARG A 76 9.23 -11.88 11.48
N SER A 77 10.51 -11.48 11.48
CA SER A 77 11.12 -10.63 12.49
C SER A 77 10.46 -9.24 12.51
N GLU A 78 10.24 -8.61 11.35
CA GLU A 78 9.49 -7.35 11.30
C GLU A 78 8.02 -7.53 11.64
N SER A 79 7.32 -8.58 11.20
CA SER A 79 5.90 -8.77 11.54
C SER A 79 5.67 -8.90 13.04
N LYS A 80 6.58 -9.57 13.76
CA LYS A 80 6.56 -9.61 15.23
C LYS A 80 6.80 -8.24 15.84
N VAL A 81 7.78 -7.49 15.33
CA VAL A 81 8.12 -6.15 15.82
C VAL A 81 7.03 -5.13 15.48
N VAL A 82 6.43 -5.16 14.29
CA VAL A 82 5.30 -4.32 13.85
C VAL A 82 4.07 -4.61 14.68
N THR A 83 3.77 -5.88 14.94
CA THR A 83 2.67 -6.27 15.85
C THR A 83 2.96 -5.81 17.28
N PHE A 84 4.21 -5.95 17.74
CA PHE A 84 4.64 -5.48 19.05
C PHE A 84 4.56 -3.95 19.16
N LEU A 85 5.02 -3.21 18.16
CA LEU A 85 4.93 -1.75 18.04
C LEU A 85 3.48 -1.29 17.99
N ALA A 86 2.64 -1.94 17.19
CA ALA A 86 1.21 -1.66 17.13
C ALA A 86 0.54 -1.86 18.49
N LYS A 87 0.86 -2.97 19.18
CA LYS A 87 0.38 -3.25 20.54
C LYS A 87 0.90 -2.24 21.57
N HIS A 88 2.16 -1.85 21.47
CA HIS A 88 2.77 -0.86 22.35
C HIS A 88 2.12 0.52 22.19
N ARG A 89 1.88 0.93 20.93
CA ARG A 89 1.24 2.20 20.59
C ARG A 89 -0.20 2.30 21.11
N GLN A 90 -0.95 1.19 21.04
CA GLN A 90 -2.30 1.13 21.59
C GLN A 90 -2.31 1.36 23.11
N ARG A 91 -1.38 0.72 23.83
CA ARG A 91 -1.24 0.90 25.28
C ARG A 91 -0.85 2.32 25.65
N GLN A 92 0.04 2.95 24.90
CA GLN A 92 0.39 4.36 25.13
C GLN A 92 -0.80 5.29 24.93
N ARG A 93 -1.60 5.11 23.87
CA ARG A 93 -2.81 5.92 23.65
C ARG A 93 -3.82 5.77 24.79
N LEU A 94 -4.00 4.56 25.30
CA LEU A 94 -4.86 4.31 26.46
C LEU A 94 -4.35 5.00 27.72
N GLN A 95 -3.04 4.99 27.96
CA GLN A 95 -2.44 5.66 29.12
C GLN A 95 -2.57 7.18 29.04
N VAL A 96 -2.36 7.77 27.86
CA VAL A 96 -2.53 9.22 27.64
C VAL A 96 -3.99 9.62 27.81
N ALA A 97 -4.93 8.88 27.19
CA ALA A 97 -6.36 9.14 27.34
C ALA A 97 -6.82 9.02 28.80
N ALA A 98 -6.32 8.04 29.55
CA ALA A 98 -6.62 7.89 30.97
C ALA A 98 -6.10 9.07 31.80
N ALA A 99 -4.89 9.57 31.50
CA ALA A 99 -4.34 10.75 32.16
C ALA A 99 -5.19 12.00 31.90
N ASP A 100 -5.64 12.21 30.66
CA ASP A 100 -6.50 13.34 30.29
C ASP A 100 -7.84 13.29 31.03
N LEU A 101 -8.45 12.10 31.14
CA LEU A 101 -9.70 11.91 31.89
C LEU A 101 -9.53 12.21 33.38
N LEU A 102 -8.44 11.75 34.00
CA LEU A 102 -8.16 12.02 35.42
C LEU A 102 -7.91 13.51 35.65
N GLN A 103 -7.16 14.18 34.77
CA GLN A 103 -6.91 15.61 34.87
C GLN A 103 -8.19 16.43 34.67
N ALA A 104 -9.03 16.06 33.70
CA ALA A 104 -10.32 16.70 33.47
C ALA A 104 -11.23 16.53 34.70
N ALA A 105 -11.35 15.31 35.23
CA ALA A 105 -12.16 15.03 36.42
C ALA A 105 -11.66 15.79 37.66
N TRP A 106 -10.33 15.87 37.85
CA TRP A 106 -9.74 16.63 38.95
C TRP A 106 -10.02 18.12 38.84
N ARG A 107 -9.79 18.72 37.66
CA ARG A 107 -10.11 20.14 37.39
C ARG A 107 -11.58 20.44 37.65
N TRP A 108 -12.47 19.55 37.23
CA TRP A 108 -13.91 19.68 37.45
C TRP A 108 -14.27 19.64 38.94
N ARG A 109 -13.72 18.66 39.69
CA ARG A 109 -13.93 18.57 41.16
C ARG A 109 -13.40 19.79 41.92
N VAL A 110 -12.23 20.31 41.54
CA VAL A 110 -11.66 21.49 42.19
C VAL A 110 -12.51 22.72 41.91
N ALA A 111 -12.93 22.94 40.67
CA ALA A 111 -13.82 24.05 40.31
C ALA A 111 -15.15 23.99 41.10
N ALA A 112 -15.76 22.81 41.22
CA ALA A 112 -16.98 22.62 42.01
C ALA A 112 -16.77 22.93 43.50
N ARG A 113 -15.63 22.52 44.08
CA ARG A 113 -15.28 22.85 45.48
C ARG A 113 -15.09 24.36 45.69
N VAL A 114 -14.43 25.05 44.76
CA VAL A 114 -14.22 26.50 44.83
C VAL A 114 -15.56 27.24 44.69
N ALA A 115 -16.44 26.81 43.77
CA ALA A 115 -17.77 27.39 43.61
C ALA A 115 -18.62 27.24 44.89
N ALA A 116 -18.62 26.06 45.51
CA ALA A 116 -19.31 25.82 46.78
C ALA A 116 -18.72 26.64 47.96
N ALA A 117 -17.39 26.82 47.99
CA ALA A 117 -16.76 27.68 48.98
C ALA A 117 -17.08 29.17 48.78
N ALA A 118 -17.30 29.60 47.53
CA ALA A 118 -17.68 30.97 47.18
C ALA A 118 -19.15 31.28 47.52
N SER A 119 -20.07 30.32 47.36
CA SER A 119 -21.48 30.49 47.75
C SER A 119 -21.63 30.63 49.26
N GLY A 120 -20.99 29.76 50.05
CA GLY A 120 -21.04 29.87 51.52
C GLY A 120 -20.47 31.19 52.07
N ARG A 121 -19.48 31.77 51.37
CA ARG A 121 -18.91 33.08 51.73
C ARG A 121 -19.81 34.26 51.34
N ARG A 122 -20.72 34.10 50.38
CA ARG A 122 -21.74 35.10 50.03
C ARG A 122 -22.87 35.15 51.05
N ASP A 123 -23.35 33.99 51.48
CA ASP A 123 -24.43 33.92 52.48
C ASP A 123 -23.99 34.53 53.82
N GLN A 124 -22.79 34.19 54.30
CA GLN A 124 -22.23 34.83 55.51
C GLN A 124 -22.08 36.36 55.42
N ARG A 125 -21.80 36.89 54.23
CA ARG A 125 -21.75 38.34 54.01
C ARG A 125 -23.15 38.98 53.96
N ALA A 126 -24.14 38.28 53.42
CA ALA A 126 -25.52 38.73 53.43
C ALA A 126 -26.08 38.77 54.86
N ASP A 127 -25.80 37.75 55.67
CA ASP A 127 -26.21 37.69 57.08
C ASP A 127 -25.53 38.78 57.92
N ALA A 128 -24.23 39.04 57.69
CA ALA A 128 -23.51 40.12 58.35
C ALA A 128 -24.07 41.51 58.01
N ASN A 129 -24.47 41.74 56.75
CA ASN A 129 -25.11 43.00 56.34
C ASN A 129 -26.55 43.13 56.84
N ALA A 130 -27.27 42.03 57.09
CA ALA A 130 -28.63 42.05 57.61
C ALA A 130 -28.69 42.31 59.13
N ALA A 131 -27.59 42.08 59.85
CA ALA A 131 -27.50 42.33 61.30
C ALA A 131 -27.11 43.78 61.66
N ASP A 132 -26.66 44.57 60.70
CA ASP A 132 -26.19 45.96 60.88
C ASP A 132 -27.21 47.03 60.42
N GLY A 133 -28.37 46.60 59.90
CA GLY A 133 -29.49 47.46 59.48
C GLY A 133 -30.72 47.28 60.36
#